data_AF-A0A920GLZ5-F1
#
_entry.id   AF-A0A920GLZ5-F1
#
_cell.length_a   1.000
_cell.length_b   1.000
_cell.length_c   1.000
_cell.angle_alpha   90.00
_cell.angle_beta   90.00
_cell.angle_gamma   90.00
#
_symmetry.space_group_name_H-M   'P 1'
#
loop_
_entity.id
_entity.type
_entity.pdbx_description
1 polymer ?
#
loop_
_entity_poly.entity_id
_entity_poly.type
_entity_poly.pdbx_seq_one_letter_code
_entity_poly.pdbx_strand_id
1 'polypeptide(L)' 'MKYILLLITPLLCFSQTVWNGSQITISKPNNADYTTADNQDRITDDVWLTRTNSGGALINYNQESSYVLERAQ' A
#
# COMPACT_ATOMS: atom_id res chain seq x y z
N MET A 1 11.15 -26.57 -28.80
CA MET A 1 11.22 -26.39 -27.33
C MET A 1 11.30 -24.92 -26.89
N LYS A 2 11.76 -23.99 -27.74
CA LYS A 2 11.93 -22.56 -27.43
C LYS A 2 10.65 -21.77 -27.09
N TYR A 3 9.47 -22.22 -27.51
CA TYR A 3 8.20 -21.53 -27.27
C TYR A 3 7.35 -22.12 -26.15
N ILE A 4 7.84 -23.15 -25.47
CA ILE A 4 7.08 -23.79 -24.38
C ILE A 4 6.80 -22.77 -23.26
N LEU A 5 7.73 -21.82 -23.03
CA LEU A 5 7.62 -20.79 -21.99
C LEU A 5 6.48 -19.78 -22.25
N LEU A 6 6.15 -19.50 -23.52
CA LEU A 6 5.09 -18.56 -23.90
C LEU A 6 3.67 -19.13 -23.67
N LEU A 7 3.53 -20.46 -23.70
CA LEU A 7 2.24 -21.13 -23.50
C LEU A 7 1.84 -21.22 -22.02
N ILE A 8 2.80 -21.18 -21.11
CA ILE A 8 2.57 -21.25 -19.66
C ILE A 8 2.50 -19.88 -18.96
N THR A 9 2.96 -18.81 -19.61
CA THR A 9 2.91 -17.44 -19.06
C THR A 9 1.54 -17.00 -18.51
N PRO A 10 0.39 -17.20 -19.20
CA PRO A 10 -0.91 -16.78 -18.66
C PRO A 10 -1.35 -17.59 -17.43
N LEU A 11 -0.75 -18.75 -17.17
CA LEU A 11 -1.01 -19.58 -16.00
C LEU A 11 -0.16 -19.19 -14.78
N LEU A 12 0.82 -18.30 -14.98
CA LEU A 12 1.74 -17.82 -13.93
C LEU A 12 1.47 -16.36 -13.52
N CYS A 13 0.50 -15.70 -14.14
CA CYS A 13 0.11 -14.34 -13.78
C CYS A 13 -0.94 -14.38 -12.66
N PHE A 14 -0.69 -13.62 -11.59
CA PHE A 14 -1.69 -13.31 -10.57
C PHE A 14 -2.24 -11.90 -10.81
N SER A 15 -3.55 -11.71 -10.65
CA SER A 15 -4.16 -10.38 -10.64
C SER A 15 -3.97 -9.73 -9.27
N GLN A 16 -3.88 -8.39 -9.25
CA GLN A 16 -3.93 -7.64 -8.00
C GLN A 16 -5.25 -7.94 -7.27
N THR A 17 -5.18 -8.19 -5.96
CA THR A 17 -6.36 -8.24 -5.10
C THR A 17 -6.91 -6.82 -4.95
N VAL A 18 -8.13 -6.61 -5.43
CA VAL A 18 -8.90 -5.39 -5.18
C VAL A 18 -9.69 -5.59 -3.90
N TRP A 19 -9.62 -4.64 -2.97
CA TRP A 19 -10.41 -4.69 -1.74
C TRP A 19 -11.91 -4.76 -2.07
N ASN A 20 -12.58 -5.79 -1.55
CA ASN A 20 -14.01 -6.01 -1.72
C ASN A 20 -14.77 -6.11 -0.37
N GLY A 21 -14.10 -5.78 0.73
CA GLY A 21 -14.70 -5.77 2.05
C GLY A 21 -15.48 -4.49 2.34
N SER A 22 -15.91 -4.31 3.59
CA SER A 22 -16.62 -3.12 4.04
C SER A 22 -15.81 -1.85 3.88
N GLN A 23 -16.50 -0.71 3.84
CA GLN A 23 -15.85 0.61 3.90
C GLN A 23 -15.13 0.76 5.26
N ILE A 24 -13.90 1.26 5.22
CA ILE A 24 -13.07 1.52 6.40
C ILE A 24 -12.75 3.01 6.47
N THR A 25 -12.88 3.59 7.66
CA THR A 25 -12.42 4.96 7.94
C THR A 25 -11.03 4.92 8.54
N ILE A 26 -10.06 5.53 7.85
CA ILE A 26 -8.67 5.63 8.31
C ILE A 26 -8.52 6.88 9.16
N SER A 27 -7.91 6.75 10.35
CA SER A 27 -7.84 7.84 11.33
C SER A 27 -6.47 7.95 11.98
N LYS A 28 -6.04 9.19 12.24
CA LYS A 28 -4.78 9.49 12.93
C LYS A 28 -4.88 10.88 13.56
N PRO A 29 -4.50 11.06 14.84
CA PRO A 29 -4.45 12.37 15.46
C PRO A 29 -3.50 13.33 14.74
N ASN A 30 -3.79 14.63 14.83
CA ASN A 30 -2.95 15.63 14.20
C ASN A 30 -1.52 15.59 14.76
N ASN A 31 -0.52 15.69 13.87
CA ASN A 31 0.91 15.65 14.20
C ASN A 31 1.41 14.39 14.94
N ALA A 32 0.58 13.36 15.15
CA ALA A 32 1.03 12.13 15.79
C ALA A 32 2.12 11.42 14.96
N ASP A 33 2.93 10.60 15.62
CA ASP A 33 3.99 9.84 14.97
C ASP A 33 3.39 8.70 14.15
N TYR A 34 3.46 8.81 12.82
CA TYR A 34 2.92 7.83 11.88
C TYR A 34 3.71 6.51 11.83
N THR A 35 4.91 6.47 12.43
CA THR A 35 5.75 5.26 12.46
C THR A 35 5.32 4.26 13.54
N THR A 36 4.44 4.69 14.45
CA THR A 36 3.92 3.87 15.55
C THR A 36 2.67 3.09 15.14
N ALA A 37 2.53 1.86 15.63
CA ALA A 37 1.42 0.98 15.29
C ALA A 37 0.05 1.55 15.67
N ASP A 38 -0.05 2.31 16.77
CA ASP A 38 -1.30 2.94 17.22
C ASP A 38 -1.82 4.01 16.25
N ASN A 39 -0.95 4.53 15.38
CA ASN A 39 -1.27 5.54 14.38
C ASN A 39 -1.33 4.94 12.95
N GLN A 40 -1.52 3.63 12.84
CA GLN A 40 -1.62 2.87 11.60
C GLN A 40 -2.87 2.00 11.60
N ASP A 41 -3.70 2.12 10.56
CA ASP A 41 -4.86 1.26 10.36
C ASP A 41 -4.47 0.03 9.52
N ARG A 42 -4.47 -1.16 10.14
CA ARG A 42 -4.06 -2.42 9.49
C ARG A 42 -5.26 -3.11 8.82
N ILE A 43 -5.23 -3.21 7.50
CA ILE A 43 -6.30 -3.85 6.71
C ILE A 43 -5.95 -5.32 6.42
N THR A 44 -4.70 -5.57 6.06
CA THR A 44 -4.13 -6.91 5.84
C THR A 44 -2.71 -6.96 6.40
N ASP A 45 -2.06 -8.12 6.34
CA ASP A 45 -0.64 -8.26 6.70
C ASP A 45 0.25 -7.31 5.90
N ASP A 46 -0.14 -7.00 4.66
CA ASP A 46 0.65 -6.19 3.74
C ASP A 46 0.22 -4.72 3.63
N VAL A 47 -0.97 -4.36 4.13
CA VAL A 47 -1.59 -3.03 3.93
C VAL A 47 -1.87 -2.35 5.26
N TRP A 48 -0.96 -1.46 5.66
CA TRP A 48 -1.06 -0.67 6.90
C TRP A 48 -1.10 0.81 6.53
N LEU A 49 -2.25 1.45 6.67
CA LEU A 49 -2.47 2.80 6.17
C LEU A 49 -2.24 3.86 7.26
N THR A 50 -1.51 4.91 6.91
CA THR A 50 -1.31 6.08 7.78
C THR A 50 -1.07 7.37 6.96
N ARG A 51 -1.03 8.53 7.64
CA ARG A 51 -0.81 9.84 7.02
C ARG A 51 0.43 10.54 7.59
N THR A 52 1.31 11.03 6.72
CA THR A 52 2.50 11.79 7.12
C THR A 52 2.16 13.21 7.57
N ASN A 53 3.00 13.81 8.41
CA ASN A 53 2.74 15.12 9.03
C ASN A 53 3.02 16.33 8.11
N SER A 54 3.86 16.18 7.08
CA SER A 54 4.42 17.31 6.29
C SER A 54 3.78 17.52 4.91
N GLY A 55 2.51 17.14 4.72
CA GLY A 55 1.84 17.30 3.42
C GLY A 55 0.77 16.27 3.08
N GLY A 56 0.50 15.30 3.95
CA GLY A 56 -0.81 14.65 4.02
C GLY A 56 -1.11 13.53 3.01
N ALA A 57 -0.09 12.95 2.38
CA ALA A 57 -0.33 11.73 1.60
C ALA A 57 -0.62 10.53 2.53
N LEU A 58 -1.62 9.76 2.13
CA LEU A 58 -1.85 8.41 2.64
C LEU A 58 -0.73 7.52 2.10
N ILE A 59 -0.10 6.74 2.98
CA ILE A 59 0.94 5.77 2.61
C ILE A 59 0.57 4.39 3.13
N ASN A 60 1.08 3.36 2.47
CA ASN A 60 1.12 2.00 3.01
C ASN A 60 2.44 1.81 3.78
N TYR A 61 2.43 2.06 5.09
CA TYR A 61 3.63 2.05 5.93
C TYR A 61 4.37 0.69 5.95
N ASN A 62 3.66 -0.40 5.72
CA ASN A 62 4.28 -1.72 5.67
C ASN A 62 5.20 -1.90 4.45
N GLN A 63 4.95 -1.15 3.37
CA GLN A 63 5.70 -1.23 2.11
C GLN A 63 6.52 0.04 1.83
N GLU A 64 6.14 1.17 2.44
CA GLU A 64 6.68 2.50 2.20
C GLU A 64 7.08 3.15 3.54
N SER A 65 8.28 3.74 3.63
CA SER A 65 8.73 4.42 4.85
C SER A 65 8.32 5.90 4.92
N SER A 66 8.02 6.52 3.77
CA SER A 66 7.68 7.93 3.66
C SER A 66 6.99 8.23 2.34
N TYR A 67 6.35 9.39 2.25
CA TYR A 67 5.83 9.88 0.98
C TYR A 67 6.97 10.42 0.11
N VAL A 68 7.11 9.88 -1.10
CA VAL A 68 8.05 10.37 -2.10
C VAL A 68 7.31 11.31 -3.05
N LEU A 69 7.67 12.59 -3.03
CA LEU A 69 7.23 13.53 -4.07
C LEU A 69 7.94 13.15 -5.38
N GLU A 70 7.22 12.56 -6.33
CA GLU A 70 7.72 12.45 -7.70
C GLU A 70 7.86 13.88 -8.23
N ARG A 71 9.09 14.38 -8.35
CA ARG A 71 9.33 15.71 -8.89
C ARG A 71 8.91 15.67 -10.35
N ALA A 72 7.89 16.45 -10.71
CA ALA A 72 7.48 16.66 -12.09
C ALA A 72 8.72 16.95 -12.95
N GLN A 73 9.01 16.05 -13.89
CA GLN A 73 9.96 16.26 -14.98
C GLN A 73 9.31 17.13 -16.06
#